data_AF-B9R7L6-F1
#
_entry.id   AF-B9R7L6-F1
#
_cell.length_a   1.000
_cell.length_b   1.000
_cell.length_c   1.000
_cell.angle_alpha   90.00
_cell.angle_beta   90.00
_cell.angle_gamma   90.00
#
_symmetry.space_group_name_H-M   'P 1'
#
loop_
_entity.id
_entity.type
_entity.pdbx_description
1 polymer ?
#
loop_
_entity_poly.entity_id
_entity_poly.type
_entity_poly.pdbx_seq_one_letter_code
_entity_poly.pdbx_strand_id
1 'polypeptide(L)'
;MADKYASIFTSKMRVHRSLIISSWKLAKECFTTNDKIFANRPDFLAAELMGYNSAMFGFGPYGQYWRQMRKITTLELLSNYRQILSILLQVSTGNKAVRLV
;
A
#
# COMPACT_ATOMS: atom_id res chain seq x y z
N MET A 1 16.51 -16.02 8.83
CA MET A 1 15.23 -16.62 9.30
C MET A 1 14.74 -17.72 8.36
N ALA A 2 14.67 -17.48 7.05
CA ALA A 2 14.19 -18.46 6.07
C ALA A 2 15.07 -19.74 5.99
N ASP A 3 16.35 -19.64 6.29
CA ASP A 3 17.25 -20.81 6.26
C ASP A 3 17.09 -21.73 7.48
N LYS A 4 16.45 -21.24 8.55
CA LYS A 4 16.26 -21.96 9.83
C LYS A 4 14.85 -22.52 9.99
N TYR A 5 13.88 -22.03 9.24
CA TYR A 5 12.47 -22.43 9.30
C TYR A 5 11.95 -22.77 7.91
N ALA A 6 10.94 -23.64 7.83
CA ALA A 6 10.33 -24.01 6.55
C ALA A 6 9.86 -22.79 5.74
N SER A 7 9.73 -22.95 4.43
CA SER A 7 9.34 -21.89 3.48
C SER A 7 8.00 -21.21 3.80
N ILE A 8 7.15 -21.89 4.57
CA ILE A 8 5.94 -21.36 5.21
C ILE A 8 5.95 -21.83 6.67
N PHE A 9 5.75 -20.90 7.60
CA PHE A 9 5.54 -21.25 9.00
C PHE A 9 4.57 -20.28 9.67
N THR A 10 3.96 -20.73 10.76
CA THR A 10 3.01 -19.93 11.53
C THR A 10 3.66 -19.48 12.84
N SER A 11 3.55 -18.19 13.15
CA SER A 11 3.97 -17.62 14.43
C SER A 11 2.78 -17.00 15.15
N LYS A 12 2.74 -17.10 16.48
CA LYS A 12 1.69 -16.50 17.31
C LYS A 12 2.25 -15.28 18.02
N MET A 13 1.77 -14.10 17.64
CA MET A 13 2.08 -12.83 18.29
C MET A 13 0.95 -12.49 19.28
N ARG A 14 1.12 -12.99 20.51
CA ARG A 14 0.17 -12.87 21.64
C ARG A 14 -1.23 -13.41 21.30
N VAL A 15 -2.10 -12.59 20.73
CA VAL A 15 -3.48 -12.95 20.36
C VAL A 15 -3.60 -13.21 18.85
N HIS A 16 -2.73 -12.62 18.05
CA HIS A 16 -2.78 -12.71 16.59
C HIS A 16 -1.89 -13.84 16.09
N ARG A 17 -2.43 -14.68 15.21
CA ARG A 17 -1.67 -15.71 14.51
C ARG A 17 -1.26 -15.18 13.14
N SER A 18 0.04 -15.16 12.87
CA SER A 18 0.62 -14.65 11.63
C SER A 18 1.24 -15.78 10.82
N LEU A 19 0.83 -15.90 9.56
CA LEU A 19 1.47 -16.80 8.59
C LEU A 19 2.64 -16.06 7.94
N ILE A 20 3.83 -16.63 8.02
CA ILE A 20 5.03 -16.07 7.41
C ILE A 20 5.40 -16.93 6.21
N ILE A 21 5.50 -16.29 5.05
CA ILE A 21 5.88 -16.90 3.78
C ILE A 21 7.24 -16.34 3.40
N SER A 22 8.26 -17.21 3.30
CA SER A 22 9.62 -16.81 2.93
C SER A 22 9.98 -17.17 1.48
N SER A 23 9.15 -17.99 0.81
CA SER A 23 9.36 -18.37 -0.59
C SER A 23 8.70 -17.39 -1.58
N TRP A 24 9.47 -16.93 -2.55
CA TRP A 24 8.96 -16.03 -3.61
C TRP A 24 7.87 -16.68 -4.48
N LYS A 25 7.94 -18.00 -4.71
CA LYS A 25 6.95 -18.73 -5.54
C LYS A 25 5.58 -18.69 -4.87
N LEU A 26 5.56 -18.91 -3.56
CA LEU A 26 4.34 -18.90 -2.75
C LEU A 26 3.81 -17.47 -2.59
N ALA A 27 4.69 -16.50 -2.38
CA ALA A 27 4.28 -15.09 -2.37
C ALA A 27 3.64 -14.68 -3.71
N LYS A 28 4.20 -15.13 -4.84
CA LYS A 28 3.63 -14.89 -6.17
C LYS A 28 2.21 -15.48 -6.27
N GLU A 29 2.01 -16.75 -5.93
CA GLU A 29 0.68 -17.38 -5.96
C GLU A 29 -0.35 -16.67 -5.05
N CYS A 30 0.07 -16.24 -3.86
CA CYS A 30 -0.77 -15.46 -2.95
C CYS A 30 -1.24 -14.14 -3.57
N PHE A 31 -0.36 -13.42 -4.27
CA PHE A 31 -0.67 -12.12 -4.86
C PHE A 31 -1.20 -12.18 -6.30
N THR A 32 -1.12 -13.32 -6.99
CA THR A 32 -1.67 -13.49 -8.34
C THR A 32 -3.01 -14.21 -8.34
N THR A 33 -3.08 -15.38 -7.69
CA THR A 33 -4.23 -16.29 -7.79
C THR A 33 -5.24 -16.02 -6.66
N ASN A 34 -4.73 -15.69 -5.48
CA ASN A 34 -5.53 -15.50 -4.27
C ASN A 34 -5.53 -14.05 -3.78
N ASP A 35 -5.29 -13.10 -4.68
CA ASP A 35 -5.09 -11.68 -4.38
C ASP A 35 -6.25 -11.08 -3.56
N LYS A 36 -7.50 -11.43 -3.88
CA LYS A 36 -8.70 -10.96 -3.19
C LYS A 36 -8.79 -11.45 -1.74
N ILE A 37 -8.36 -12.66 -1.45
CA ILE A 37 -8.43 -13.25 -0.11
C ILE A 37 -7.41 -12.55 0.80
N PHE A 38 -6.21 -12.30 0.27
CA PHE A 38 -5.13 -11.59 0.99
C PHE A 38 -5.25 -10.06 0.92
N ALA A 39 -6.24 -9.53 0.21
CA ALA A 39 -6.46 -8.09 0.15
C ALA A 39 -7.07 -7.53 1.43
N ASN A 40 -7.78 -8.36 2.22
CA ASN A 40 -8.34 -7.91 3.48
C ASN A 40 -7.23 -7.65 4.51
N ARG A 41 -7.41 -6.62 5.34
CA ARG A 41 -6.46 -6.25 6.39
C ARG A 41 -7.09 -6.53 7.75
N PRO A 42 -6.35 -7.13 8.70
CA PRO A 42 -6.85 -7.29 10.05
C PRO A 42 -7.02 -5.92 10.71
N ASP A 43 -8.06 -5.77 11.51
CA ASP A 43 -8.32 -4.53 12.22
C ASP A 43 -7.27 -4.31 13.30
N PHE A 44 -6.56 -3.19 13.18
CA PHE A 44 -5.63 -2.72 14.20
C PHE A 44 -6.27 -1.56 14.95
N LEU A 45 -6.22 -1.59 16.27
CA LEU A 45 -6.71 -0.49 17.12
C LEU A 45 -6.01 0.85 16.78
N ALA A 46 -4.76 0.78 16.33
CA ALA A 46 -4.02 1.91 15.77
C ALA A 46 -4.63 2.46 14.47
N ALA A 47 -5.11 1.58 13.57
CA ALA A 47 -5.78 1.97 12.34
C ALA A 47 -7.19 2.53 12.59
N GLU A 48 -7.85 2.09 13.65
CA GLU A 48 -9.13 2.65 14.08
C GLU A 48 -8.95 4.08 14.61
N LEU A 49 -8.01 4.28 15.54
CA LEU A 49 -7.76 5.58 16.18
C LEU A 49 -7.11 6.61 15.23
N MET A 50 -6.07 6.22 14.49
CA MET A 50 -5.32 7.15 13.63
C MET A 50 -5.83 7.18 12.19
N GLY A 51 -6.49 6.10 11.74
CA GLY A 51 -6.91 5.91 10.36
C GLY A 51 -8.38 6.24 10.10
N TYR A 52 -9.03 7.03 10.98
CA TYR A 52 -10.45 7.37 10.88
C TYR A 52 -11.33 6.13 10.75
N ASN A 53 -11.29 5.24 11.75
CA ASN A 53 -11.96 3.94 11.72
C ASN A 53 -11.55 3.09 10.51
N SER A 54 -10.23 2.99 10.25
CA SER A 54 -9.65 2.31 9.10
C SER A 54 -10.09 2.86 7.72
N ALA A 55 -10.71 4.04 7.61
CA ALA A 55 -11.01 4.65 6.30
C ALA A 55 -9.74 5.09 5.53
N MET A 56 -8.57 5.09 6.17
CA MET A 56 -7.31 5.44 5.53
C MET A 56 -6.94 4.46 4.39
N PHE A 57 -6.45 5.01 3.26
CA PHE A 57 -6.13 4.29 2.03
C PHE A 57 -5.32 2.99 2.21
N GLY A 58 -4.36 2.98 3.16
CA GLY A 58 -3.50 1.82 3.43
C GLY A 58 -4.08 0.77 4.39
N PHE A 59 -5.00 1.16 5.27
CA PHE A 59 -5.51 0.30 6.35
C PHE A 59 -6.98 -0.11 6.17
N GLY A 60 -7.67 0.41 5.16
CA GLY A 60 -9.07 0.09 4.96
C GLY A 60 -9.35 -1.34 4.53
N PRO A 61 -10.49 -1.90 4.99
CA PRO A 61 -10.92 -3.22 4.58
C PRO A 61 -11.18 -3.25 3.08
N TYR A 62 -10.97 -4.41 2.47
CA TYR A 62 -11.16 -4.56 1.04
C TYR A 62 -12.65 -4.45 0.69
N GLY A 63 -13.03 -3.38 -0.02
CA GLY A 63 -14.42 -3.10 -0.38
C GLY A 63 -14.54 -2.15 -1.58
N GLN A 64 -15.77 -1.75 -1.91
CA GLN A 64 -16.01 -0.82 -3.02
C GLN A 64 -15.30 0.53 -2.80
N TYR A 65 -15.38 1.06 -1.56
CA TYR A 65 -14.69 2.27 -1.16
C TYR A 65 -13.18 2.19 -1.43
N TRP A 66 -12.51 1.14 -0.96
CA TRP A 66 -11.07 0.96 -1.17
C TRP A 66 -10.70 0.87 -2.66
N ARG A 67 -11.51 0.18 -3.48
CA ARG A 67 -11.30 0.08 -4.93
C ARG A 67 -11.42 1.44 -5.63
N GLN A 68 -12.41 2.25 -5.25
CA GLN A 68 -12.60 3.59 -5.79
C GLN A 68 -11.44 4.51 -5.40
N MET A 69 -11.05 4.50 -4.12
CA MET A 69 -9.90 5.24 -3.62
C MET A 69 -8.62 4.86 -4.39
N ARG A 70 -8.36 3.56 -4.58
CA ARG A 70 -7.21 3.09 -5.37
C ARG A 70 -7.24 3.61 -6.80
N LYS A 71 -8.40 3.58 -7.46
CA LYS A 71 -8.54 4.11 -8.83
C LYS A 71 -8.20 5.60 -8.88
N ILE A 72 -8.75 6.39 -7.96
CA ILE A 72 -8.49 7.84 -7.89
C ILE A 72 -7.02 8.11 -7.63
N THR A 73 -6.42 7.45 -6.63
CA THR A 73 -4.99 7.62 -6.32
C THR A 73 -4.09 7.23 -7.49
N THR A 74 -4.38 6.13 -8.19
CA THR A 74 -3.58 5.72 -9.35
C THR A 74 -3.69 6.69 -10.52
N LEU A 75 -4.88 7.22 -10.80
CA LEU A 75 -5.10 8.12 -11.94
C LEU A 75 -4.68 9.57 -11.66
N GLU A 76 -5.00 10.09 -10.48
CA GLU A 76 -4.82 11.51 -10.16
C GLU A 76 -3.50 11.79 -9.42
N LEU A 77 -3.00 10.85 -8.63
CA LEU A 77 -1.79 11.09 -7.81
C LEU A 77 -0.55 10.41 -8.38
N LEU A 78 -0.69 9.16 -8.82
CA LEU A 78 0.43 8.32 -9.26
C LEU A 78 0.56 8.20 -10.78
N SER A 79 -0.21 8.97 -11.56
CA SER A 79 -0.04 8.96 -13.02
C SER A 79 1.23 9.71 -13.42
N ASN A 80 2.00 9.09 -14.33
CA ASN A 80 3.23 9.67 -14.88
C ASN A 80 3.00 11.10 -15.40
N TYR A 81 1.87 11.33 -16.04
CA TYR A 81 1.51 12.63 -16.59
C TYR A 81 1.41 13.71 -15.50
N ARG A 82 0.75 13.43 -14.37
CA ARG A 82 0.61 14.40 -13.28
C ARG A 82 1.88 14.56 -12.45
N GLN A 83 2.68 13.51 -12.28
CA GLN A 83 4.00 13.64 -11.65
C GLN A 83 4.92 14.54 -12.48
N ILE A 84 5.00 14.30 -13.80
CA ILE A 84 5.79 15.12 -14.72
C ILE A 84 5.27 16.57 -14.75
N LEU A 85 3.97 16.79 -14.81
CA LEU A 85 3.38 18.14 -14.74
C LEU A 85 3.72 18.85 -13.41
N SER A 86 3.66 18.15 -12.29
CA SER A 86 4.01 18.74 -10.98
C SER A 86 5.49 19.13 -10.93
N ILE A 87 6.38 18.28 -11.46
CA ILE A 87 7.82 18.56 -11.58
C ILE A 87 8.07 19.74 -12.54
N LEU A 88 7.42 19.75 -13.71
CA LEU A 88 7.56 20.82 -14.69
C LEU A 88 7.04 22.16 -14.17
N LEU A 89 5.95 22.16 -13.41
CA LEU A 89 5.45 23.36 -12.74
C LEU A 89 6.43 23.85 -11.69
N GLN A 90 7.00 22.96 -10.86
CA GLN A 90 8.04 23.32 -9.88
C GLN A 90 9.29 23.90 -10.54
N VAL A 91 9.76 23.31 -11.64
CA VAL A 91 10.90 23.81 -12.43
C VAL A 91 10.56 25.16 -13.08
N SER A 92 9.34 25.36 -13.58
CA SER A 92 8.90 26.63 -14.16
C SER A 92 8.78 27.74 -13.11
N THR A 93 8.25 27.46 -11.92
CA THR A 93 8.23 28.41 -10.80
C THR A 93 9.62 28.71 -10.26
N GLY A 94 10.53 27.73 -10.25
CA GLY A 94 11.94 27.92 -9.90
C GLY A 94 12.67 28.80 -10.91
N ASN A 95 12.48 28.57 -12.21
CA ASN A 95 13.10 29.40 -13.26
C ASN A 95 12.53 30.82 -13.33
N LYS A 96 11.26 31.03 -12.97
CA LYS A 96 10.67 32.38 -12.85
C LYS A 96 11.24 33.15 -11.65
N ALA A 97 11.56 32.48 -10.55
CA ALA A 97 12.19 33.11 -9.39
C ALA A 97 13.64 33.54 -9.67
N VAL A 98 14.40 32.80 -10.49
CA VAL A 98 15.79 33.13 -10.85
C VAL A 98 15.88 34.27 -11.87
N ARG A 99 14.84 34.52 -12.68
CA ARG A 99 14.83 35.56 -13.72
C ARG A 99 14.37 36.94 -13.22
N LEU A 100 13.94 37.06 -11.97
CA LEU A 100 13.50 38.31 -11.34
C LEU A 100 14.52 38.89 -10.34
N VAL A 101 15.74 38.35 -10.31
CA VAL A 101 16.89 38.86 -9.56
C VAL A 101 17.95 39.38 -10.53
#